data_AF-A9GNE8-F1
#
_entry.id   AF-A9GNE8-F1
#
_cell.length_a   1.000
_cell.length_b   1.000
_cell.length_c   1.000
_cell.angle_alpha   90.00
_cell.angle_beta   90.00
_cell.angle_gamma   90.00
#
_symmetry.space_group_name_H-M   'P 1'
#
loop_
_entity.id
_entity.type
_entity.pdbx_description
1 polymer ?
#
loop_
_entity_poly.entity_id
_entity_poly.type
_entity_poly.pdbx_seq_one_letter_code
_entity_poly.pdbx_strand_id
1 'polypeptide(L)'
;MRPDGWIAAGEARAERNVGDAPPEAPDGLVLPEPLWGAVRAAYGEPGRAYHDLAHVGEVLRRVGEVARDVGWRRPREVFLAALFHDAVYVPGRHDNEARSAELAREAVVRWLPGEGLDEGLIERLILLTARHGALDPADVGEEEALFLDCDMAILGSDAAAFDAYDRAIAAEYSAVPPELYAAGRRRFFEKLLAAERIFLSPYFHARLEARARDNLRRKLDAGA
;
A
#
# COMPACT_ATOMS: atom_id res chain seq x y z
N MET A 1 0.90 3.47 49.02
CA MET A 1 2.18 3.27 48.31
C MET A 1 1.94 2.28 47.17
N ARG A 2 1.78 2.79 45.95
CA ARG A 2 1.87 2.03 44.69
C ARG A 2 3.08 2.59 43.92
N PRO A 3 3.69 1.76 43.07
CA PRO A 3 3.86 2.17 41.67
C PRO A 3 3.33 1.04 40.77
N ASP A 4 2.29 1.22 39.95
CA ASP A 4 2.13 2.06 38.75
C ASP A 4 3.01 1.60 37.58
N GLY A 5 2.37 1.18 36.48
CA GLY A 5 2.96 1.34 35.15
C GLY A 5 3.12 0.12 34.24
N TRP A 6 2.19 -0.84 34.20
CA TRP A 6 2.02 -1.69 33.01
C TRP A 6 0.80 -1.19 32.24
N ILE A 7 1.01 -0.18 31.39
CA ILE A 7 0.05 0.22 30.37
C ILE A 7 0.29 -0.66 29.15
N ALA A 8 -0.79 -1.28 28.68
CA ALA A 8 -0.85 -2.10 27.48
C ALA A 8 -0.30 -1.35 26.25
N ALA A 9 0.66 -1.95 25.55
CA ALA A 9 1.06 -1.51 24.21
C ALA A 9 0.43 -2.43 23.13
N GLY A 10 -0.82 -2.87 23.37
CA GLY A 10 -1.62 -3.71 22.47
C GLY A 10 -2.77 -2.99 21.77
N GLU A 11 -3.04 -1.71 22.10
CA GLU A 11 -4.22 -0.99 21.62
C GLU A 11 -3.80 0.34 20.97
N ALA A 12 -3.39 0.31 19.71
CA ALA A 12 -3.30 1.54 18.90
C ALA A 12 -3.52 1.32 17.39
N ARG A 13 -4.00 0.15 16.97
CA ARG A 13 -4.35 -0.10 15.54
C ARG A 13 -5.68 -0.81 15.31
N ALA A 14 -6.42 -1.18 16.37
CA ALA A 14 -7.68 -1.92 16.25
C ALA A 14 -8.94 -1.06 16.01
N GLU A 15 -8.82 0.27 15.95
CA GLU A 15 -9.98 1.17 15.79
C GLU A 15 -9.83 2.17 14.63
N ARG A 16 -9.27 1.72 13.51
CA ARG A 16 -9.48 2.41 12.24
C ARG A 16 -9.95 1.41 11.19
N ASN A 17 -11.06 0.75 11.49
CA ASN A 17 -11.93 0.24 10.43
C ASN A 17 -12.18 1.43 9.50
N VAL A 18 -11.72 1.34 8.26
CA VAL A 18 -12.43 2.01 7.18
C VAL A 18 -13.88 1.52 7.34
N GLY A 19 -14.79 2.46 7.64
CA GLY A 19 -16.11 2.15 8.17
C GLY A 19 -16.93 1.26 7.24
N ASP A 20 -18.13 0.87 7.68
CA ASP A 20 -19.10 0.17 6.81
C ASP A 20 -19.33 0.91 5.48
N ALA A 21 -19.18 2.24 5.47
CA ALA A 21 -19.35 3.07 4.28
C ALA A 21 -18.12 3.04 3.35
N PRO A 22 -18.34 3.03 2.02
CA PRO A 22 -17.24 3.11 1.05
C PRO A 22 -16.49 4.44 1.17
N PRO A 23 -15.18 4.47 0.85
CA PRO A 23 -14.45 5.72 0.72
C PRO A 23 -15.05 6.59 -0.39
N GLU A 24 -14.95 7.91 -0.23
CA GLU A 24 -15.41 8.86 -1.25
C GLU A 24 -14.59 8.69 -2.53
N ALA A 25 -15.26 8.30 -3.62
CA ALA A 25 -14.61 8.10 -4.91
C ALA A 25 -14.63 9.39 -5.74
N PRO A 26 -13.62 9.61 -6.59
CA PRO A 26 -13.50 10.85 -7.36
C PRO A 26 -14.53 10.93 -8.51
N ASP A 27 -14.75 12.15 -8.99
CA ASP A 27 -15.55 12.47 -10.19
C ASP A 27 -16.96 11.86 -10.20
N GLY A 28 -17.60 11.76 -9.03
CA GLY A 28 -18.96 11.26 -8.90
C GLY A 28 -19.10 9.75 -9.09
N LEU A 29 -18.00 9.00 -9.14
CA LEU A 29 -18.04 7.54 -9.12
C LEU A 29 -18.74 7.07 -7.84
N VAL A 30 -19.71 6.18 -7.96
CA VAL A 30 -20.39 5.58 -6.81
C VAL A 30 -20.01 4.11 -6.76
N LEU A 31 -19.47 3.66 -5.62
CA LEU A 31 -19.18 2.24 -5.40
C LEU A 31 -20.46 1.51 -5.00
N PRO A 32 -20.95 0.55 -5.81
CA PRO A 32 -22.11 -0.26 -5.41
C PRO A 32 -21.76 -1.11 -4.19
N GLU A 33 -22.74 -1.36 -3.32
CA GLU A 33 -22.53 -2.16 -2.11
C GLU A 33 -21.93 -3.56 -2.38
N PRO A 34 -22.31 -4.30 -3.45
CA PRO A 34 -21.65 -5.57 -3.75
C PRO A 34 -20.15 -5.44 -4.04
N LEU A 35 -19.71 -4.36 -4.70
CA LEU A 35 -18.30 -4.11 -4.97
C LEU A 35 -17.57 -3.78 -3.68
N TRP A 36 -18.12 -2.85 -2.90
CA TRP A 36 -17.51 -2.46 -1.63
C TRP A 36 -17.46 -3.63 -0.65
N GLY A 37 -18.52 -4.44 -0.57
CA GLY A 37 -18.55 -5.66 0.22
C GLY A 37 -17.48 -6.68 -0.18
N ALA A 38 -17.20 -6.83 -1.48
CA ALA A 38 -16.11 -7.69 -1.94
C ALA A 38 -14.73 -7.17 -1.53
N VAL A 39 -14.50 -5.86 -1.63
CA VAL A 39 -13.26 -5.22 -1.15
C VAL A 39 -13.11 -5.42 0.36
N ARG A 40 -14.15 -5.13 1.15
CA ARG A 40 -14.10 -5.34 2.61
C ARG A 40 -13.80 -6.79 2.98
N ALA A 41 -14.41 -7.75 2.29
CA ALA A 41 -14.14 -9.16 2.52
C ALA A 41 -12.67 -9.54 2.21
N ALA A 42 -12.14 -9.03 1.10
CA ALA A 42 -10.77 -9.31 0.67
C ALA A 42 -9.72 -8.80 1.67
N TYR A 43 -9.85 -7.56 2.14
CA TYR A 43 -8.93 -6.99 3.14
C TYR A 43 -9.23 -7.40 4.59
N GLY A 44 -10.38 -8.04 4.83
CA GLY A 44 -10.78 -8.59 6.13
C GLY A 44 -10.31 -10.03 6.37
N GLU A 45 -9.58 -10.64 5.44
CA GLU A 45 -9.07 -12.00 5.59
C GLU A 45 -8.13 -12.13 6.81
N PRO A 46 -8.27 -13.20 7.62
CA PRO A 46 -7.41 -13.41 8.77
C PRO A 46 -5.92 -13.48 8.40
N GLY A 47 -5.07 -12.87 9.23
CA GLY A 47 -3.62 -12.88 9.03
C GLY A 47 -3.06 -11.65 8.31
N ARG A 48 -3.92 -10.73 7.84
CA ARG A 48 -3.53 -9.40 7.36
C ARG A 48 -3.37 -8.44 8.55
N ALA A 49 -2.13 -8.14 8.92
CA ALA A 49 -1.80 -7.22 10.01
C ALA A 49 -1.40 -5.82 9.49
N TYR A 50 -0.94 -5.75 8.24
CA TYR A 50 -0.62 -4.53 7.52
C TYR A 50 -1.51 -4.37 6.28
N HIS A 51 -1.64 -5.39 5.44
CA HIS A 51 -2.38 -5.33 4.17
C HIS A 51 -3.90 -5.48 4.40
N ASP A 52 -4.44 -4.60 5.26
CA ASP A 52 -5.84 -4.49 5.64
C ASP A 52 -6.47 -3.21 5.04
N LEU A 53 -7.73 -2.94 5.41
CA LEU A 53 -8.41 -1.72 4.94
C LEU A 53 -7.74 -0.43 5.43
N ALA A 54 -7.04 -0.44 6.56
CA ALA A 54 -6.34 0.75 7.04
C ALA A 54 -5.16 1.10 6.12
N HIS A 55 -4.43 0.11 5.59
CA HIS A 55 -3.43 0.35 4.53
C HIS A 55 -4.06 0.98 3.30
N VAL A 56 -5.16 0.41 2.79
CA VAL A 56 -5.88 0.97 1.63
C VAL A 56 -6.31 2.42 1.89
N GLY A 57 -6.81 2.71 3.11
CA GLY A 57 -7.16 4.07 3.52
C GLY A 57 -5.97 5.04 3.48
N GLU A 58 -4.78 4.61 3.91
CA GLU A 58 -3.57 5.42 3.82
C GLU A 58 -3.13 5.66 2.37
N VAL A 59 -3.18 4.63 1.51
CA VAL A 59 -2.86 4.77 0.08
C VAL A 59 -3.85 5.73 -0.60
N LEU A 60 -5.16 5.58 -0.34
CA LEU A 60 -6.19 6.47 -0.87
C LEU A 60 -6.02 7.92 -0.38
N ARG A 61 -5.58 8.12 0.87
CA ARG A 61 -5.25 9.44 1.39
C ARG A 61 -4.08 10.07 0.60
N ARG A 62 -3.05 9.30 0.24
CA ARG A 62 -1.94 9.77 -0.61
C ARG A 62 -2.40 10.05 -2.03
N VAL A 63 -3.25 9.20 -2.61
CA VAL A 63 -3.87 9.46 -3.92
C VAL A 63 -4.66 10.77 -3.89
N GLY A 64 -5.41 11.05 -2.82
CA GLY A 64 -6.13 12.31 -2.64
C GLY A 64 -5.22 13.54 -2.44
N GLU A 65 -4.05 13.38 -1.82
CA GLU A 65 -3.02 14.43 -1.76
C GLU A 65 -2.48 14.76 -3.14
N VAL A 66 -2.12 13.75 -3.93
CA VAL A 66 -1.65 13.95 -5.30
C VAL A 66 -2.74 14.58 -6.17
N ALA A 67 -4.00 14.15 -6.01
CA ALA A 67 -5.13 14.72 -6.74
C ALA A 67 -5.26 16.24 -6.50
N ARG A 68 -5.02 16.69 -5.27
CA ARG A 68 -5.10 18.11 -4.90
C ARG A 68 -3.89 18.92 -5.37
N ASP A 69 -2.70 18.38 -5.17
CA ASP A 69 -1.45 19.14 -5.31
C ASP A 69 -0.88 19.08 -6.74
N VAL A 70 -1.17 18.01 -7.49
CA VAL A 70 -0.65 17.74 -8.84
C VAL A 70 -1.77 17.52 -9.84
N GLY A 71 -2.77 16.71 -9.47
CA GLY A 71 -3.88 16.30 -10.33
C GLY A 71 -3.64 14.95 -11.02
N TRP A 72 -4.71 14.18 -11.17
CA TRP A 72 -4.74 12.94 -11.96
C TRP A 72 -5.51 13.17 -13.26
N ARG A 73 -5.03 12.62 -14.37
CA ARG A 73 -5.74 12.56 -15.65
C ARG A 73 -6.88 11.54 -15.62
N ARG A 74 -6.70 10.46 -14.85
CA ARG A 74 -7.64 9.33 -14.73
C ARG A 74 -7.90 8.99 -13.26
N PRO A 75 -8.46 9.93 -12.46
CA PRO A 75 -8.59 9.78 -11.01
C PRO A 75 -9.46 8.58 -10.60
N ARG A 76 -10.51 8.26 -11.37
CA ARG A 76 -11.39 7.11 -11.11
C ARG A 76 -10.64 5.78 -11.26
N GLU A 77 -9.83 5.64 -12.30
CA GLU A 77 -8.99 4.46 -12.52
C GLU A 77 -7.88 4.33 -11.46
N VAL A 78 -7.22 5.44 -11.10
CA VAL A 78 -6.20 5.46 -10.04
C VAL A 78 -6.81 5.07 -8.68
N PHE A 79 -8.00 5.58 -8.37
CA PHE A 79 -8.73 5.24 -7.15
C PHE A 79 -9.08 3.75 -7.10
N LEU A 80 -9.61 3.18 -8.19
CA LEU A 80 -9.93 1.76 -8.27
C LEU A 80 -8.67 0.89 -8.20
N ALA A 81 -7.58 1.29 -8.85
CA ALA A 81 -6.30 0.59 -8.73
C ALA A 81 -5.80 0.58 -7.27
N ALA A 82 -5.85 1.73 -6.58
CA ALA A 82 -5.49 1.81 -5.16
C ALA A 82 -6.40 0.95 -4.28
N LEU A 83 -7.69 0.90 -4.58
CA LEU A 83 -8.65 0.09 -3.84
C LEU A 83 -8.36 -1.41 -3.97
N PHE A 84 -7.91 -1.87 -5.14
CA PHE A 84 -7.75 -3.29 -5.43
C PHE A 84 -6.30 -3.82 -5.41
N HIS A 85 -5.26 -2.98 -5.34
CA HIS A 85 -3.87 -3.41 -5.57
C HIS A 85 -3.43 -4.62 -4.73
N ASP A 86 -3.84 -4.70 -3.47
CA ASP A 86 -3.55 -5.79 -2.54
C ASP A 86 -4.80 -6.59 -2.13
N ALA A 87 -5.86 -6.55 -2.94
CA ALA A 87 -7.11 -7.26 -2.65
C ALA A 87 -6.85 -8.77 -2.52
N VAL A 88 -5.99 -9.35 -3.35
CA VAL A 88 -5.47 -10.71 -3.15
C VAL A 88 -4.08 -10.63 -2.53
N TYR A 89 -3.93 -11.17 -1.31
CA TYR A 89 -2.64 -11.16 -0.62
C TYR A 89 -2.42 -12.47 0.14
N VAL A 90 -1.37 -13.20 -0.26
CA VAL A 90 -0.81 -14.30 0.51
C VAL A 90 0.70 -14.05 0.66
N PRO A 91 1.22 -13.94 1.89
CA PRO A 91 2.64 -13.71 2.12
C PRO A 91 3.53 -14.71 1.37
N GLY A 92 4.45 -14.19 0.55
CA GLY A 92 5.43 -15.00 -0.19
C GLY A 92 4.95 -15.59 -1.52
N ARG A 93 3.68 -15.38 -1.92
CA ARG A 93 3.25 -15.64 -3.32
C ARG A 93 3.80 -14.55 -4.26
N HIS A 94 3.99 -14.92 -5.52
CA HIS A 94 4.53 -14.04 -6.57
C HIS A 94 3.47 -13.57 -7.56
N ASP A 95 2.23 -14.02 -7.42
CA ASP A 95 1.11 -13.75 -8.32
C ASP A 95 -0.02 -12.96 -7.63
N ASN A 96 0.24 -12.39 -6.44
CA ASN A 96 -0.76 -11.63 -5.68
C ASN A 96 -1.33 -10.47 -6.52
N GLU A 97 -0.46 -9.66 -7.10
CA GLU A 97 -0.83 -8.46 -7.86
C GLU A 97 -1.52 -8.82 -9.17
N ALA A 98 -1.10 -9.91 -9.83
CA ALA A 98 -1.79 -10.40 -11.02
C ALA A 98 -3.23 -10.82 -10.71
N ARG A 99 -3.44 -11.48 -9.57
CA ARG A 99 -4.78 -11.91 -9.13
C ARG A 99 -5.61 -10.74 -8.60
N SER A 100 -4.99 -9.78 -7.93
CA SER A 100 -5.62 -8.50 -7.56
C SER A 100 -6.10 -7.74 -8.81
N ALA A 101 -5.27 -7.70 -9.86
CA ALA A 101 -5.61 -7.03 -11.11
C ALA A 101 -6.76 -7.72 -11.85
N GLU A 102 -6.75 -9.05 -11.92
CA GLU A 102 -7.85 -9.85 -12.47
C GLU A 102 -9.15 -9.58 -11.70
N LEU A 103 -9.10 -9.62 -10.36
CA LEU A 103 -10.25 -9.32 -9.49
C LEU A 103 -10.78 -7.91 -9.73
N ALA A 104 -9.90 -6.91 -9.87
CA ALA A 104 -10.30 -5.53 -10.15
C ALA A 104 -11.05 -5.42 -11.47
N ARG A 105 -10.56 -6.08 -12.52
CA ARG A 105 -11.21 -6.09 -13.84
C ARG A 105 -12.58 -6.75 -13.78
N GLU A 106 -12.68 -7.92 -13.16
CA GLU A 106 -13.96 -8.61 -12.99
C GLU A 106 -14.97 -7.75 -12.21
N ALA A 107 -14.52 -7.07 -11.16
CA ALA A 107 -15.35 -6.17 -10.36
C ALA A 107 -15.85 -4.97 -11.16
N VAL A 108 -14.99 -4.33 -11.95
CA VAL A 108 -15.35 -3.19 -12.81
C VAL A 108 -16.37 -3.61 -13.86
N VAL A 109 -16.13 -4.71 -14.59
CA VAL A 109 -17.06 -5.21 -15.61
C VAL A 109 -18.41 -5.58 -15.00
N ARG A 110 -18.40 -6.21 -13.82
CA ARG A 110 -19.62 -6.72 -13.18
C ARG A 110 -20.47 -5.62 -12.55
N TRP A 111 -19.84 -4.66 -11.87
CA TRP A 111 -20.55 -3.73 -10.98
C TRP A 111 -20.48 -2.26 -11.40
N LEU A 112 -19.56 -1.89 -12.29
CA LEU A 112 -19.45 -0.52 -12.82
C LEU A 112 -19.68 -0.48 -14.35
N PRO A 113 -20.67 -1.20 -14.91
CA PRO A 113 -20.89 -1.20 -16.35
C PRO A 113 -21.33 0.20 -16.81
N GLY A 114 -20.70 0.71 -17.87
CA GLY A 114 -21.07 2.00 -18.47
C GLY A 114 -20.41 3.23 -17.84
N GLU A 115 -19.56 3.08 -16.82
CA GLU A 115 -18.81 4.19 -16.21
C GLU A 115 -17.70 4.78 -17.13
N GLY A 116 -17.43 4.13 -18.27
CA GLY A 116 -16.42 4.56 -19.23
C GLY A 116 -14.98 4.44 -18.70
N LEU A 117 -14.75 3.50 -17.77
CA LEU A 117 -13.47 3.24 -17.15
C LEU A 117 -12.51 2.53 -18.10
N ASP A 118 -11.23 2.89 -18.04
CA ASP A 118 -10.17 2.12 -18.70
C ASP A 118 -9.67 1.01 -17.77
N GLU A 119 -10.26 -0.18 -17.92
CA GLU A 119 -9.88 -1.38 -17.19
C GLU A 119 -8.39 -1.76 -17.38
N GLY A 120 -7.85 -1.49 -18.58
CA GLY A 120 -6.46 -1.80 -18.89
C GLY A 120 -5.49 -0.93 -18.10
N LEU A 121 -5.85 0.33 -17.86
CA LEU A 121 -5.09 1.21 -16.98
C LEU A 121 -5.15 0.74 -15.52
N ILE A 122 -6.34 0.35 -15.02
CA ILE A 122 -6.50 -0.17 -13.65
C ILE A 122 -5.62 -1.41 -13.44
N GLU A 123 -5.73 -2.38 -14.36
CA GLU A 123 -4.91 -3.60 -14.35
C GLU A 123 -3.42 -3.26 -14.39
N ARG A 124 -3.00 -2.37 -15.28
CA ARG A 124 -1.60 -1.99 -15.43
C ARG A 124 -1.03 -1.34 -14.17
N LEU A 125 -1.78 -0.44 -13.52
CA LEU A 125 -1.34 0.20 -12.28
C LEU A 125 -1.14 -0.83 -11.16
N ILE A 126 -2.07 -1.78 -11.01
CA ILE A 126 -1.95 -2.86 -10.04
C ILE A 126 -0.75 -3.76 -10.36
N LEU A 127 -0.57 -4.18 -11.61
CA LEU A 127 0.57 -5.02 -12.00
C LEU A 127 1.93 -4.35 -11.75
N LEU A 128 2.00 -3.02 -11.84
CA LEU A 128 3.22 -2.28 -11.55
C LEU A 128 3.62 -2.35 -10.06
N THR A 129 2.67 -2.52 -9.12
CA THR A 129 2.99 -2.61 -7.68
C THR A 129 3.82 -3.85 -7.36
N ALA A 130 3.69 -4.94 -8.13
CA ALA A 130 4.50 -6.15 -7.99
C ALA A 130 6.01 -5.90 -8.16
N ARG A 131 6.35 -4.80 -8.85
CA ARG A 131 7.71 -4.37 -9.13
C ARG A 131 8.07 -3.09 -8.37
N HIS A 132 7.25 -2.64 -7.41
CA HIS A 132 7.58 -1.45 -6.61
C HIS A 132 8.96 -1.62 -5.95
N GLY A 133 9.77 -0.56 -5.93
CA GLY A 133 11.16 -0.63 -5.43
C GLY A 133 12.14 -1.45 -6.30
N ALA A 134 11.74 -1.83 -7.52
CA ALA A 134 12.58 -2.47 -8.53
C ALA A 134 12.63 -1.71 -9.86
N LEU A 135 11.99 -0.55 -9.91
CA LEU A 135 11.84 0.29 -11.08
C LEU A 135 12.65 1.57 -10.88
N ASP A 136 13.19 2.10 -11.96
CA ASP A 136 13.75 3.44 -12.02
C ASP A 136 12.72 4.43 -12.58
N PRO A 137 12.86 5.75 -12.34
CA PRO A 137 11.95 6.75 -12.88
C PRO A 137 11.78 6.71 -14.41
N ALA A 138 12.77 6.17 -15.13
CA ALA A 138 12.72 6.01 -16.58
C ALA A 138 11.87 4.82 -17.07
N ASP A 139 11.52 3.88 -16.17
CA ASP A 139 10.74 2.68 -16.51
C ASP A 139 9.23 2.91 -16.57
N VAL A 140 8.76 4.04 -16.04
CA VAL A 140 7.34 4.31 -15.80
C VAL A 140 6.95 5.73 -16.20
N GLY A 141 5.67 5.93 -16.51
CA GLY A 141 5.11 7.26 -16.72
C GLY A 141 5.01 8.07 -15.41
N GLU A 142 4.84 9.39 -15.53
CA GLU A 142 4.79 10.29 -14.37
C GLU A 142 3.66 9.93 -13.36
N GLU A 143 2.47 9.58 -13.85
CA GLU A 143 1.33 9.20 -12.99
C GLU A 143 1.53 7.81 -12.36
N GLU A 144 2.18 6.88 -13.06
CA GLU A 144 2.52 5.58 -12.51
C GLU A 144 3.55 5.72 -11.39
N ALA A 145 4.56 6.57 -11.59
CA ALA A 145 5.53 6.92 -10.56
C ALA A 145 4.83 7.50 -9.32
N LEU A 146 3.88 8.43 -9.51
CA LEU A 146 3.09 8.98 -8.41
C LEU A 146 2.25 7.90 -7.70
N PHE A 147 1.63 6.98 -8.45
CA PHE A 147 0.81 5.91 -7.89
C PHE A 147 1.63 4.92 -7.07
N LEU A 148 2.76 4.45 -7.63
CA LEU A 148 3.69 3.56 -6.92
C LEU A 148 4.23 4.21 -5.65
N ASP A 149 4.54 5.50 -5.70
CA ASP A 149 5.00 6.25 -4.54
C ASP A 149 3.91 6.42 -3.47
N CYS A 150 2.62 6.44 -3.84
CA CYS A 150 1.52 6.48 -2.88
C CYS A 150 1.50 5.22 -2.00
N ASP A 151 1.71 4.04 -2.60
CA ASP A 151 1.82 2.76 -1.91
C ASP A 151 3.08 2.71 -1.02
N MET A 152 4.23 3.15 -1.54
CA MET A 152 5.50 3.14 -0.79
C MET A 152 5.64 4.29 0.23
N ALA A 153 4.68 5.22 0.33
CA ALA A 153 4.77 6.41 1.16
C ALA A 153 4.97 6.11 2.66
N ILE A 154 4.57 4.93 3.13
CA ILE A 154 4.79 4.47 4.51
C ILE A 154 6.28 4.45 4.89
N LEU A 155 7.18 4.23 3.93
CA LEU A 155 8.63 4.21 4.17
C LEU A 155 9.13 5.57 4.66
N GLY A 156 8.57 6.66 4.13
CA GLY A 156 8.92 8.04 4.50
C GLY A 156 8.10 8.63 5.64
N SER A 157 7.31 7.80 6.35
CA SER A 157 6.56 8.23 7.54
C SER A 157 7.48 8.56 8.72
N ASP A 158 6.92 9.08 9.81
CA ASP A 158 7.69 9.20 11.06
C ASP A 158 8.15 7.81 11.57
N ALA A 159 9.19 7.81 12.39
CA ALA A 159 9.84 6.57 12.82
C ALA A 159 8.89 5.61 13.56
N ALA A 160 7.94 6.13 14.33
CA ALA A 160 7.00 5.31 15.08
C ALA A 160 5.99 4.61 14.16
N ALA A 161 5.47 5.34 13.17
CA ALA A 161 4.59 4.79 12.13
C ALA A 161 5.33 3.73 11.28
N PHE A 162 6.57 4.02 10.86
CA PHE A 162 7.40 3.06 10.14
C PHE A 162 7.67 1.79 10.96
N ASP A 163 7.99 1.91 12.24
CA ASP A 163 8.25 0.75 13.10
C ASP A 163 6.99 -0.09 13.34
N ALA A 164 5.82 0.55 13.40
CA ALA A 164 4.55 -0.15 13.48
C ALA A 164 4.24 -0.91 12.18
N TYR A 165 4.48 -0.28 11.02
CA TYR A 165 4.42 -0.94 9.71
C TYR A 165 5.32 -2.17 9.67
N ASP A 166 6.59 -2.01 10.03
CA ASP A 166 7.55 -3.10 9.91
C ASP A 166 7.23 -4.28 10.84
N ARG A 167 6.75 -4.01 12.07
CA ARG A 167 6.24 -5.07 12.96
C ARG A 167 5.00 -5.76 12.39
N ALA A 168 4.10 -5.01 11.77
CA ALA A 168 2.90 -5.57 11.16
C ALA A 168 3.24 -6.51 9.99
N ILE A 169 4.18 -6.11 9.11
CA ILE A 169 4.70 -7.00 8.06
C ILE A 169 5.32 -8.26 8.66
N ALA A 170 6.11 -8.15 9.73
CA ALA A 170 6.70 -9.32 10.38
C ALA A 170 5.64 -10.31 10.91
N ALA A 171 4.50 -9.80 11.40
CA ALA A 171 3.40 -10.65 11.86
C ALA A 171 2.74 -11.43 10.71
N GLU A 172 2.56 -10.82 9.54
CA GLU A 172 2.00 -11.49 8.36
C GLU A 172 2.89 -12.63 7.86
N TYR A 173 4.21 -12.49 8.01
CA TYR A 173 5.18 -13.51 7.63
C TYR A 173 5.46 -14.53 8.76
N SER A 174 4.61 -14.62 9.78
CA SER A 174 4.76 -15.55 10.92
C SER A 174 4.87 -17.04 10.54
N ALA A 175 4.36 -17.44 9.36
CA ALA A 175 4.50 -18.80 8.85
C ALA A 175 5.87 -19.07 8.18
N VAL A 176 6.65 -18.03 7.90
CA VAL A 176 7.99 -18.13 7.31
C VAL A 176 9.03 -18.26 8.42
N PRO A 177 10.04 -19.15 8.28
CA PRO A 177 11.12 -19.24 9.26
C PRO A 177 11.77 -17.88 9.55
N PRO A 178 11.95 -17.48 10.82
CA PRO A 178 12.42 -16.14 11.18
C PRO A 178 13.72 -15.71 10.50
N GLU A 179 14.68 -16.63 10.36
CA GLU A 179 15.97 -16.41 9.69
C GLU A 179 15.78 -16.06 8.20
N LEU A 180 14.89 -16.78 7.51
CA LEU A 180 14.58 -16.53 6.09
C LEU A 180 13.84 -15.22 5.90
N TYR A 181 12.89 -14.92 6.79
CA TYR A 181 12.20 -13.64 6.80
C TYR A 181 13.18 -12.48 7.03
N ALA A 182 14.04 -12.57 8.04
CA ALA A 182 15.01 -11.53 8.37
C ALA A 182 16.00 -11.30 7.21
N ALA A 183 16.51 -12.38 6.59
CA ALA A 183 17.38 -12.27 5.42
C ALA A 183 16.66 -11.64 4.22
N GLY A 184 15.42 -12.03 3.94
CA GLY A 184 14.60 -11.44 2.88
C GLY A 184 14.30 -9.96 3.11
N ARG A 185 13.95 -9.59 4.35
CA ARG A 185 13.65 -8.22 4.76
C ARG A 185 14.88 -7.32 4.68
N ARG A 186 16.03 -7.80 5.15
CA ARG A 186 17.33 -7.13 4.99
C ARG A 186 17.64 -6.87 3.53
N ARG A 187 17.55 -7.90 2.67
CA ARG A 187 17.80 -7.77 1.22
C ARG A 187 16.87 -6.76 0.55
N PHE A 188 15.60 -6.72 0.94
CA PHE A 188 14.64 -5.74 0.44
C PHE A 188 15.07 -4.31 0.80
N PHE A 189 15.43 -4.04 2.06
CA PHE A 189 15.88 -2.72 2.49
C PHE A 189 17.22 -2.30 1.87
N GLU A 190 18.18 -3.22 1.78
CA GLU A 190 19.47 -2.96 1.13
C GLU A 190 19.28 -2.61 -0.35
N LYS A 191 18.38 -3.30 -1.05
CA LYS A 191 18.02 -2.98 -2.43
C LYS A 191 17.44 -1.57 -2.57
N LEU A 192 16.50 -1.20 -1.71
CA LEU A 192 15.91 0.15 -1.72
C LEU A 192 16.97 1.23 -1.42
N LEU A 193 17.87 0.99 -0.48
CA LEU A 193 18.94 1.93 -0.16
C LEU A 193 19.97 2.06 -1.28
N ALA A 194 20.21 1.00 -2.05
CA ALA A 194 21.12 0.99 -3.19
C ALA A 194 20.52 1.67 -4.44
N ALA A 195 19.20 1.78 -4.55
CA ALA A 195 18.55 2.51 -5.63
C ALA A 195 18.93 4.00 -5.58
N GLU A 196 19.02 4.65 -6.75
CA GLU A 196 19.26 6.09 -6.83
C GLU A 196 18.13 6.86 -6.15
N ARG A 197 16.89 6.39 -6.33
CA ARG A 197 15.68 6.97 -5.75
C ARG A 197 14.77 5.86 -5.22
N ILE A 198 14.32 6.02 -3.98
CA ILE A 198 13.25 5.16 -3.43
C ILE A 198 11.90 5.63 -3.99
N PHE A 199 11.69 6.95 -4.03
CA PHE A 199 10.49 7.55 -4.63
C PHE A 199 10.75 8.04 -6.05
N LEU A 200 9.98 7.50 -6.99
CA LEU A 200 10.18 7.66 -8.42
C LEU A 200 9.77 9.07 -8.88
N SER A 201 8.66 9.58 -8.36
CA SER A 201 8.14 10.90 -8.69
C SER A 201 8.95 12.00 -8.00
N PRO A 202 9.22 13.15 -8.67
CA PRO A 202 9.81 14.32 -8.01
C PRO A 202 9.00 14.78 -6.79
N TYR A 203 7.67 14.62 -6.84
CA TYR A 203 6.74 15.02 -5.79
C TYR A 203 7.02 14.31 -4.46
N PHE A 204 7.07 12.97 -4.45
CA PHE A 204 7.32 12.21 -3.23
C PHE A 204 8.80 12.20 -2.85
N HIS A 205 9.71 12.17 -3.83
CA HIS A 205 11.15 12.22 -3.56
C HIS A 205 11.54 13.45 -2.73
N ALA A 206 11.08 14.64 -3.12
CA ALA A 206 11.36 15.86 -2.37
C ALA A 206 10.79 15.86 -0.94
N ARG A 207 9.75 15.06 -0.67
CA ARG A 207 9.00 15.06 0.61
C ARG A 207 9.42 13.94 1.56
N LEU A 208 9.75 12.77 1.02
CA LEU A 208 9.82 11.51 1.76
C LEU A 208 11.17 10.78 1.67
N GLU A 209 11.99 11.04 0.65
CA GLU A 209 13.21 10.26 0.37
C GLU A 209 14.17 10.21 1.56
N ALA A 210 14.51 11.37 2.13
CA ALA A 210 15.46 11.46 3.25
C ALA A 210 14.97 10.64 4.45
N ARG A 211 13.69 10.82 4.83
CA ARG A 211 13.08 10.09 5.95
C ARG A 211 13.00 8.59 5.70
N ALA A 212 12.68 8.17 4.48
CA ALA A 212 12.67 6.76 4.13
C ALA A 212 14.05 6.14 4.27
N ARG A 213 15.09 6.78 3.75
CA ARG A 213 16.47 6.29 3.89
C ARG A 213 16.90 6.20 5.36
N ASP A 214 16.53 7.17 6.18
CA ASP A 214 16.84 7.15 7.62
C ASP A 214 16.12 6.01 8.35
N ASN A 215 14.84 5.78 8.05
CA ASN A 215 14.08 4.67 8.59
C ASN A 215 14.70 3.31 8.21
N LEU A 216 15.03 3.12 6.92
CA LEU A 216 15.64 1.88 6.42
C LEU A 216 17.01 1.61 7.07
N ARG A 217 17.89 2.61 7.15
CA ARG A 217 19.21 2.48 7.79
C ARG A 217 19.07 2.13 9.26
N ARG A 218 18.24 2.89 10.01
CA ARG A 218 17.98 2.62 11.42
C ARG A 218 17.51 1.19 11.66
N LYS A 219 16.66 0.66 10.78
CA LYS A 219 16.14 -0.70 10.91
C LYS A 219 17.19 -1.77 10.59
N LEU A 220 18.06 -1.53 9.62
CA LEU A 220 19.18 -2.42 9.31
C LEU A 220 20.23 -2.43 10.42
N ASP A 221 20.53 -1.27 11.01
CA ASP A 221 21.50 -1.13 12.11
C ASP A 221 21.00 -1.78 13.41
N ALA A 222 19.68 -1.70 13.68
CA ALA A 222 19.07 -2.33 14.85
C ALA A 222 18.95 -3.87 14.76
N GLY A 223 19.12 -4.43 13.56
CA GLY A 223 19.09 -5.87 13.28
C GLY A 223 20.44 -6.45 12.85
N ALA A 224 21.53 -5.69 13.00
CA ALA A 224 22.92 -6.15 12.91
C ALA A 224 23.44 -6.49 14.31
#